data_AF-A0A1Y4CE87-F1
#
_entry.id   AF-A0A1Y4CE87-F1
#
_cell.length_a   1.000
_cell.length_b   1.000
_cell.length_c   1.000
_cell.angle_alpha   90.00
_cell.angle_beta   90.00
_cell.angle_gamma   90.00
#
_symmetry.space_group_name_H-M   'P 1'
#
loop_
_entity.id
_entity.type
_entity.pdbx_description
1 polymer ?
#
loop_
_entity_poly.entity_id
_entity_poly.type
_entity_poly.pdbx_seq_one_letter_code
_entity_poly.pdbx_strand_id
1 'polypeptide(L)' 'MEENKTCSSCRYFRQHYVRLARNRFDPIPCGHCGEPRLREKKPDTPACSRYAQKKAASGGPLSQR' A
#
# COMPACT_ATOMS: atom_id res chain seq x y z
N MET A 1 -10.88 -13.19 -14.17
CA MET A 1 -10.33 -13.34 -12.81
C MET A 1 -10.61 -12.04 -12.10
N GLU A 2 -11.41 -12.07 -11.04
CA GLU A 2 -11.80 -10.86 -10.30
C GLU A 2 -10.56 -10.33 -9.58
N GLU A 3 -10.02 -9.23 -10.08
CA GLU A 3 -8.84 -8.59 -9.50
C GLU A 3 -9.28 -8.05 -8.14
N ASN A 4 -9.02 -8.82 -7.07
CA ASN A 4 -9.52 -8.54 -5.74
C ASN A 4 -8.93 -7.20 -5.27
N LYS A 5 -9.70 -6.11 -5.41
CA LYS A 5 -9.27 -4.75 -5.07
C LYS A 5 -9.13 -4.65 -3.56
N THR A 6 -7.95 -4.96 -3.05
CA THR A 6 -7.62 -4.87 -1.63
C THR A 6 -6.94 -3.56 -1.30
N CYS A 7 -6.86 -3.23 0.00
CA CYS A 7 -6.14 -2.06 0.46
C CYS A 7 -4.65 -2.11 0.06
N SER A 8 -4.01 -3.28 0.00
CA SER A 8 -2.60 -3.40 -0.42
C SER A 8 -2.33 -2.86 -1.83
N SER A 9 -3.30 -2.98 -2.74
CA SER A 9 -3.24 -2.45 -4.12
C SER A 9 -3.67 -0.98 -4.25
N CYS A 10 -4.13 -0.36 -3.16
CA CYS A 10 -4.60 1.04 -3.15
C CYS A 10 -3.45 2.03 -2.98
N ARG A 11 -3.41 3.08 -3.82
CA ARG A 11 -2.43 4.18 -3.77
C ARG A 11 -2.44 4.91 -2.41
N TYR A 12 -3.58 5.00 -1.76
CA TYR A 12 -3.73 5.72 -0.49
C TYR A 12 -3.40 4.88 0.74
N PHE A 13 -3.27 3.56 0.60
CA PHE A 13 -2.95 2.69 1.73
C PHE A 13 -1.45 2.73 2.03
N ARG A 14 -1.14 2.92 3.31
CA ARG A 14 0.21 2.92 3.86
C ARG A 14 0.38 1.68 4.74
N GLN A 15 1.12 0.72 4.20
CA GLN A 15 1.52 -0.50 4.89
C GLN A 15 2.50 -0.14 6.03
N HIS A 16 2.25 -0.63 7.24
CA HIS A 16 3.25 -0.55 8.30
C HIS A 16 4.26 -1.68 8.16
N TYR A 17 5.48 -1.38 8.59
CA TYR A 17 6.58 -2.33 8.60
C TYR A 17 7.23 -2.28 9.97
N VAL A 18 7.68 -3.42 10.46
CA VAL A 18 8.54 -3.50 11.63
C VAL A 18 9.98 -3.66 11.19
N ARG A 19 10.89 -3.03 11.93
CA ARG A 19 12.33 -3.18 11.69
C ARG A 19 12.80 -4.48 12.31
N LEU A 20 13.30 -5.39 11.47
CA LEU A 20 14.04 -6.58 11.86
C LEU A 20 15.55 -6.25 11.98
N ALA A 21 16.35 -7.26 12.35
CA ALA A 21 17.80 -7.14 12.38
C ALA A 21 18.39 -6.79 10.99
N ARG A 22 19.54 -6.10 11.00
CA ARG A 22 20.33 -5.74 9.80
C ARG A 22 19.55 -4.96 8.73
N ASN A 23 18.83 -3.91 9.14
CA ASN A 23 18.10 -3.00 8.26
C ASN A 23 17.03 -3.68 7.37
N ARG A 24 16.57 -4.87 7.75
CA ARG A 24 15.44 -5.53 7.10
C ARG A 24 14.14 -5.01 7.70
N PHE A 25 13.12 -4.87 6.87
CA PHE A 25 11.79 -4.43 7.27
C PHE A 25 10.78 -5.46 6.81
N ASP A 26 9.93 -5.92 7.72
CA ASP A 26 8.91 -6.92 7.43
C ASP A 26 7.51 -6.28 7.48
N PRO A 27 6.66 -6.51 6.47
CA PRO A 27 5.31 -5.97 6.45
C PRO A 27 4.46 -6.63 7.53
N ILE A 28 3.85 -5.84 8.40
CA ILE A 28 2.89 -6.35 9.38
C ILE A 28 1.46 -6.30 8.81
N PRO A 29 0.51 -7.13 9.27
CA PRO A 29 -0.89 -7.08 8.80
C PRO A 29 -1.66 -5.85 9.35
N CYS A 30 -0.99 -4.70 9.45
CA CYS A 30 -1.51 -3.44 9.93
C CYS A 30 -1.00 -2.29 9.05
N GLY A 31 -1.83 -1.29 8.85
CA GLY A 31 -1.54 -0.09 8.09
C GLY A 31 -2.68 0.90 8.26
N HIS A 32 -2.67 1.95 7.45
CA HIS A 32 -3.69 2.99 7.50
C HIS A 32 -4.04 3.49 6.11
N CYS A 33 -5.26 3.99 5.94
CA CYS A 33 -5.65 4.71 4.74
C CYS A 33 -5.36 6.19 4.93
N GLY A 34 -4.73 6.81 3.93
CA GLY A 34 -4.58 8.26 3.91
C GLY A 34 -5.91 8.99 3.67
N GLU A 35 -6.84 8.37 2.92
CA GLU A 35 -8.08 9.01 2.48
C GLU A 35 -9.28 8.03 2.46
N PRO A 36 -10.25 8.14 3.39
CA PRO A 36 -10.22 8.95 4.61
C PRO A 36 -9.09 8.51 5.55
N ARG A 37 -8.64 9.40 6.45
CA ARG A 37 -7.55 9.15 7.41
C ARG A 37 -7.96 8.11 8.46
N LEU A 38 -8.01 6.84 8.06
CA LEU A 38 -8.44 5.71 8.88
C LEU A 38 -7.20 5.02 9.46
N ARG A 39 -7.07 5.08 10.79
CA ARG A 39 -5.86 4.67 11.52
C ARG A 39 -5.52 3.19 11.42
N GLU A 40 -6.51 2.32 11.31
CA GLU A 40 -6.30 0.87 11.40
C GLU A 40 -6.99 0.18 10.22
N LYS A 41 -6.17 -0.39 9.33
CA LYS A 41 -6.61 -1.23 8.22
C LYS A 41 -5.66 -2.41 8.03
N LYS A 42 -6.21 -3.55 7.61
CA LYS A 42 -5.42 -4.72 7.19
C LYS A 42 -5.23 -4.70 5.67
N PRO A 43 -4.05 -5.10 5.16
CA PRO A 43 -3.79 -5.10 3.72
C PRO A 43 -4.74 -5.98 2.91
N ASP A 44 -5.17 -7.11 3.49
CA ASP A 44 -6.07 -8.08 2.87
C ASP A 44 -7.54 -7.64 2.85
N THR A 45 -7.89 -6.53 3.52
CA THR A 45 -9.26 -6.03 3.50
C THR A 45 -9.62 -5.50 2.12
N PRO A 46 -10.90 -5.67 1.69
CA PRO A 46 -11.37 -5.04 0.47
C PRO A 46 -11.17 -3.52 0.55
N ALA A 47 -10.80 -2.94 -0.58
CA ALA A 47 -10.56 -1.52 -0.66
C ALA A 47 -11.86 -0.75 -0.39
N CYS A 48 -11.72 0.44 0.22
CA CYS A 48 -12.87 1.32 0.42
C CYS A 48 -13.30 1.97 -0.89
N SER A 49 -14.45 2.64 -0.89
CA SER A 49 -15.00 3.37 -2.05
C SER A 49 -14.06 4.43 -2.64
N ARG A 50 -13.06 4.90 -1.88
CA ARG A 50 -11.98 5.79 -2.35
C ARG A 50 -10.76 5.06 -2.94
N TYR A 51 -10.94 3.81 -3.35
CA TYR A 51 -9.86 3.04 -3.96
C TYR A 51 -9.32 3.75 -5.19
N ALA A 52 -8.00 3.94 -5.21
CA ALA A 52 -7.26 4.33 -6.41
C ALA A 52 -6.18 3.29 -6.65
N GLN A 53 -6.17 2.67 -7.82
CA GLN A 53 -5.17 1.66 -8.17
C GLN A 53 -3.77 2.30 -8.15
N LYS A 54 -2.80 1.64 -7.52
CA LYS A 54 -1.38 2.03 -7.67
C LYS A 54 -1.03 1.89 -9.16
N LYS A 55 -0.47 2.94 -9.75
CA LYS A 55 0.15 2.81 -11.08
C LYS A 55 1.25 1.75 -10.94
N ALA A 56 1.16 0.66 -11.70
CA ALA A 56 2.30 -0.21 -11.91
C ALA A 56 3.46 0.69 -12.35
N ALA A 57 4.64 0.52 -11.78
CA ALA A 57 5.80 1.29 -12.15
C ALA A 57 6.14 0.97 -13.62
N SER A 58 5.47 1.63 -14.56
CA SER A 58 5.97 1.81 -15.89
C SER A 58 7.20 2.69 -15.71
N GLY A 59 8.38 2.06 -15.81
CA GLY A 59 9.66 2.73 -15.76
C GLY A 59 9.70 3.84 -16.80
N GLY A 60 9.36 5.07 -16.38
CA GLY A 60 9.76 6.27 -17.08
C GLY A 60 11.25 6.47 -16.81
N PRO A 61 12.05 6.87 -17.82
CA PRO A 61 13.48 6.98 -17.66
C PRO A 61 13.80 7.93 -16.50
N LEU A 62 14.71 7.46 -15.64
CA LEU A 62 15.31 8.22 -14.56
C LEU A 62 15.96 9.49 -15.17
N SER A 63 15.25 10.62 -15.17
CA SER A 63 15.84 11.90 -15.56
C SER A 63 16.77 12.34 -14.44
N GLN A 64 18.03 11.92 -14.53
CA GLN A 64 19.11 12.43 -13.70
C GLN A 64 19.32 13.91 -14.05
N ARG A 65 19.14 14.81 -13.07
CA ARG A 65 19.55 16.23 -13.15
C ARG A 65 20.91 16.38 -12.51
#